data_AF-A0A2G3PMG7-F1
#
_entry.id   AF-A0A2G3PMG7-F1
#
_cell.length_a   1.000
_cell.length_b   1.000
_cell.length_c   1.000
_cell.angle_alpha   90.00
_cell.angle_beta   90.00
_cell.angle_gamma   90.00
#
_symmetry.space_group_name_H-M   'P 1'
#
loop_
_entity.id
_entity.type
_entity.pdbx_description
1 polymer ?
#
loop_
_entity_poly.entity_id
_entity_poly.type
_entity_poly.pdbx_seq_one_letter_code
_entity_poly.pdbx_strand_id
1 'polypeptide(L)'
;MDPDEAIATNRIQRGTPVAYRGPDDDRDIRNQAAQPALLFHGHPGRITDATLQHIRVDWVGLEDEPASFAVGFCLTTVDGGRPGPTVPGLAEISEDEFRVRKQRIERGQRPLP
;
A
#
# COMPACT_ATOMS: atom_id res chain seq x y z
N MET A 1 12.25 -9.60 -12.02
CA MET A 1 11.67 -8.25 -12.17
C MET A 1 10.72 -8.12 -11.00
N ASP A 2 10.90 -7.15 -10.12
CA ASP A 2 9.98 -6.93 -9.00
C ASP A 2 8.65 -6.46 -9.61
N PRO A 3 7.56 -7.24 -9.52
CA PRO A 3 6.28 -6.89 -10.16
C PRO A 3 5.64 -5.64 -9.53
N ASP A 4 5.99 -5.34 -8.27
CA ASP A 4 5.46 -4.21 -7.52
C ASP A 4 6.47 -3.04 -7.58
N GLU A 5 6.49 -2.29 -8.69
CA GLU A 5 7.31 -1.06 -8.80
C GLU A 5 6.73 0.09 -7.94
N ALA A 6 7.61 0.87 -7.31
CA ALA A 6 7.20 1.97 -6.45
C ALA A 6 6.36 3.02 -7.20
N ILE A 7 5.20 3.38 -6.65
CA ILE A 7 4.32 4.40 -7.23
C ILE A 7 5.00 5.78 -7.20
N ALA A 8 4.88 6.51 -8.31
CA ALA A 8 5.33 7.90 -8.37
C ALA A 8 4.36 8.81 -7.61
N THR A 9 4.87 9.81 -6.89
CA THR A 9 4.05 10.77 -6.12
C THR A 9 2.99 11.50 -6.95
N ASN A 10 3.23 11.73 -8.25
CA ASN A 10 2.24 12.34 -9.15
C ASN A 10 1.07 11.42 -9.53
N ARG A 11 1.13 10.12 -9.17
CA ARG A 11 0.06 9.13 -9.37
C ARG A 11 -0.71 8.83 -8.07
N ILE A 12 -0.30 9.42 -6.95
CA ILE A 12 -1.01 9.31 -5.67
C ILE A 12 -2.32 10.06 -5.75
N GLN A 13 -3.43 9.32 -5.73
CA GLN A 13 -4.78 9.86 -5.75
C GLN A 13 -5.68 9.01 -4.84
N ARG A 14 -6.72 9.64 -4.28
CA ARG A 14 -7.73 8.90 -3.53
C ARG A 14 -8.39 7.88 -4.46
N GLY A 15 -8.48 6.64 -4.01
CA GLY A 15 -9.02 5.53 -4.77
C GLY A 15 -7.99 4.76 -5.59
N THR A 16 -6.73 5.19 -5.70
CA THR A 16 -5.73 4.39 -6.41
C THR A 16 -5.53 3.05 -5.70
N PRO A 17 -5.65 1.91 -6.41
CA PRO A 17 -5.28 0.60 -5.87
C PRO A 17 -3.76 0.51 -5.73
N VAL A 18 -3.31 0.02 -4.58
CA VAL A 18 -1.88 -0.11 -4.28
C VAL A 18 -1.55 -1.45 -3.64
N ALA A 19 -0.29 -1.84 -3.72
CA ALA A 19 0.28 -2.94 -2.99
C ALA A 19 1.32 -2.46 -1.97
N TYR A 20 1.34 -3.07 -0.79
CA TYR A 20 2.35 -2.81 0.24
C TYR A 20 3.72 -3.37 -0.19
N ARG A 21 4.78 -2.57 -0.08
CA ARG A 21 6.16 -2.97 -0.45
C ARG A 21 7.13 -3.07 0.73
N GLY A 22 6.65 -2.89 1.95
CA GLY A 22 7.48 -2.99 3.15
C GLY A 22 7.71 -4.45 3.59
N PRO A 23 8.43 -4.65 4.71
CA PRO A 23 8.65 -5.98 5.28
C PRO A 23 7.34 -6.58 5.83
N ASP A 24 7.23 -7.90 5.82
CA ASP A 24 6.13 -8.61 6.48
C ASP A 24 6.23 -8.43 8.00
N ASP A 25 5.45 -7.49 8.57
CA ASP A 25 5.37 -7.28 10.01
C ASP A 25 3.95 -6.91 10.48
N ASP A 26 3.72 -7.12 11.79
CA ASP A 26 2.50 -6.75 12.49
C ASP A 26 2.61 -5.37 13.15
N ARG A 27 3.68 -4.62 12.85
CA ARG A 27 3.89 -3.31 13.46
C ARG A 27 2.77 -2.40 13.01
N ASP A 28 2.28 -1.61 13.95
CA ASP A 28 1.20 -0.64 13.77
C ASP A 28 -0.22 -1.22 13.59
N ILE A 29 -0.39 -2.54 13.48
CA ILE A 29 -1.70 -3.20 13.64
C ILE A 29 -2.04 -3.26 15.14
N ARG A 30 -3.14 -2.61 15.53
CA ARG A 30 -3.47 -2.40 16.96
C ARG A 30 -4.46 -3.43 17.47
N ASN A 31 -5.35 -3.91 16.63
CA ASN A 31 -6.28 -4.97 16.95
C ASN A 31 -5.63 -6.34 16.75
N GLN A 32 -5.31 -6.99 17.87
CA GLN A 32 -4.76 -8.35 17.85
C GLN A 32 -5.72 -9.41 17.30
N ALA A 33 -7.02 -9.08 17.17
CA ALA A 33 -8.02 -9.96 16.58
C ALA A 33 -8.21 -9.74 15.07
N ALA A 34 -7.51 -8.78 14.46
CA ALA A 34 -7.61 -8.51 13.04
C ALA A 34 -7.18 -9.73 12.20
N GLN A 35 -7.89 -9.96 11.10
CA GLN A 35 -7.58 -11.05 10.17
C GLN A 35 -7.53 -10.50 8.74
N PRO A 36 -6.33 -10.44 8.12
CA PRO A 36 -5.04 -10.92 8.63
C PRO A 36 -4.47 -10.06 9.76
N ALA A 37 -3.57 -10.61 10.58
CA ALA A 37 -2.96 -9.89 11.72
C ALA A 37 -1.66 -9.16 11.36
N LEU A 38 -1.22 -9.22 10.10
CA LEU A 38 -0.01 -8.57 9.59
C LEU A 38 -0.19 -8.09 8.14
N LEU A 39 0.58 -7.07 7.76
CA LEU A 39 0.74 -6.68 6.36
C LEU A 39 1.80 -7.57 5.72
N PHE A 40 1.52 -8.05 4.51
CA PHE A 40 2.48 -8.81 3.71
C PHE A 40 2.99 -7.97 2.55
N HIS A 41 4.22 -8.20 2.08
CA HIS A 41 4.64 -7.68 0.79
C HIS A 41 3.64 -8.11 -0.30
N GLY A 42 3.16 -7.16 -1.09
CA GLY A 42 2.09 -7.33 -2.06
C GLY A 42 0.68 -7.15 -1.51
N HIS A 43 0.48 -6.83 -0.22
CA HIS A 43 -0.86 -6.69 0.38
C HIS A 43 -1.67 -5.63 -0.35
N PRO A 44 -2.87 -5.94 -0.84
CA PRO A 44 -3.67 -4.98 -1.57
C PRO A 44 -4.32 -3.98 -0.62
N GLY A 45 -4.33 -2.71 -1.02
CA GLY A 45 -5.02 -1.64 -0.34
C GLY A 45 -5.49 -0.56 -1.30
N ARG A 46 -6.24 0.41 -0.78
CA ARG A 46 -6.74 1.53 -1.57
C ARG A 46 -6.48 2.84 -0.85
N ILE A 47 -5.92 3.81 -1.57
CA ILE A 47 -5.60 5.13 -1.01
C ILE A 47 -6.89 5.83 -0.58
N THR A 48 -6.98 6.20 0.70
CA THR A 48 -8.07 6.98 1.27
C THR A 48 -7.67 8.42 1.58
N ASP A 49 -6.40 8.73 1.75
CA ASP A 49 -5.88 10.10 1.79
C ASP A 49 -4.62 10.20 0.93
N ALA A 50 -4.62 11.13 -0.02
CA ALA A 50 -3.54 11.35 -0.99
C ALA A 50 -2.56 12.44 -0.54
N THR A 51 -2.68 12.96 0.68
CA THR A 51 -1.79 13.97 1.22
C THR A 51 -0.37 13.39 1.30
N LEU A 52 0.56 13.87 0.47
CA LEU A 52 1.91 13.28 0.31
C LEU A 52 2.73 13.19 1.62
N GLN A 53 2.42 14.04 2.61
CA GLN A 53 3.03 14.00 3.94
C GLN A 53 2.49 12.85 4.81
N HIS A 54 1.25 12.42 4.55
CA HIS A 54 0.47 11.48 5.35
C HIS A 54 -0.52 10.71 4.47
N ILE A 55 0.01 9.92 3.52
CA ILE A 55 -0.83 9.06 2.68
C ILE A 55 -1.54 8.05 3.59
N ARG A 56 -2.84 7.84 3.38
CA ARG A 56 -3.61 6.81 4.09
C ARG A 56 -4.10 5.78 3.09
N VAL A 57 -4.04 4.52 3.50
CA VAL A 57 -4.48 3.36 2.72
C VAL A 57 -5.37 2.50 3.60
N ASP A 58 -6.51 2.10 3.08
CA ASP A 58 -7.32 1.05 3.69
C ASP A 58 -6.84 -0.27 3.12
N TRP A 59 -6.26 -1.11 3.97
CA TRP A 59 -5.70 -2.41 3.60
C TRP A 59 -6.78 -3.49 3.70
N VAL A 60 -6.80 -4.40 2.74
CA VAL A 60 -7.81 -5.47 2.72
C VAL A 60 -7.67 -6.39 3.94
N GLY A 61 -8.78 -6.62 4.65
CA GLY A 61 -8.83 -7.40 5.90
C GLY A 61 -8.28 -6.68 7.12
N LEU A 62 -7.92 -5.40 6.96
CA LEU A 62 -7.36 -4.52 7.98
C LEU A 62 -8.05 -3.13 7.91
N GLU A 63 -9.27 -3.06 7.35
CA GLU A 63 -9.97 -1.80 7.11
C GLU A 63 -10.36 -1.08 8.41
N ASP A 64 -10.59 -1.82 9.49
CA ASP A 64 -10.88 -1.28 10.82
C ASP A 64 -9.60 -0.85 11.58
N GLU A 65 -8.42 -1.10 11.00
CA GLU A 65 -7.16 -0.74 11.65
C GLU A 65 -6.70 0.68 11.32
N PRO A 66 -6.26 1.45 12.34
CA PRO A 66 -5.70 2.78 12.13
C PRO A 66 -4.33 2.77 11.46
N ALA A 67 -3.79 1.59 11.14
CA ALA A 67 -2.51 1.35 10.47
C ALA A 67 -2.49 1.83 9.01
N SER A 68 -3.45 2.65 8.58
CA SER A 68 -3.45 3.34 7.30
C SER A 68 -2.09 4.00 7.10
N PHE A 69 -1.25 3.35 6.30
CA PHE A 69 0.20 3.46 6.41
C PHE A 69 0.66 4.81 5.86
N ALA A 70 1.10 5.71 6.74
CA ALA A 70 1.79 6.94 6.36
C ALA A 70 3.26 6.62 6.05
N VAL A 71 3.62 6.46 4.78
CA VAL A 71 5.04 6.39 4.42
C VAL A 71 5.66 7.76 4.66
N GLY A 72 6.67 7.81 5.53
CA GLY A 72 7.38 9.01 5.95
C GLY A 72 7.90 9.88 4.80
N PHE A 73 7.89 11.20 5.03
CA PHE A 73 8.49 12.29 4.25
C PHE A 73 8.98 11.90 2.84
N CYS A 74 8.09 11.99 1.84
CA CYS A 74 8.53 12.02 0.45
C CYS A 74 9.39 13.29 0.23
N LEU A 75 10.67 13.14 -0.10
CA LEU A 75 11.53 14.25 -0.52
C LEU A 75 10.93 14.89 -1.77
N THR A 76 10.50 16.14 -1.69
CA THR A 76 9.66 16.82 -2.70
C THR A 76 10.30 17.06 -4.07
N THR A 77 11.59 16.75 -4.28
CA THR A 77 12.29 17.05 -5.55
C THR A 77 13.47 16.11 -5.81
N VAL A 78 13.52 15.51 -7.00
CA VAL A 78 14.76 15.10 -7.67
C VAL A 78 14.90 16.01 -8.88
N ASP A 79 15.97 16.81 -8.94
CA ASP A 79 16.24 17.66 -10.10
C ASP A 79 16.31 16.82 -11.39
N GLY A 80 15.65 17.28 -12.46
CA GLY A 80 15.85 16.74 -13.82
C GLY A 80 14.64 16.13 -14.54
N GLY A 81 13.40 16.44 -14.18
CA GLY A 81 12.22 16.10 -15.00
C GLY A 81 11.87 14.61 -15.06
N ARG A 82 12.34 13.82 -14.08
CA ARG A 82 11.92 12.43 -13.85
C ARG A 82 10.53 12.39 -13.20
N PRO A 83 9.80 11.25 -13.23
CA PRO A 83 8.62 11.05 -12.38
C PRO A 83 8.94 11.57 -10.98
N GLY A 84 7.97 12.26 -10.36
CA GLY A 84 8.13 12.80 -9.00
C GLY A 84 8.69 11.72 -8.06
N PRO A 85 9.29 12.09 -6.92
CA PRO A 85 9.84 11.13 -5.96
C PRO A 85 8.88 9.93 -5.80
N THR A 86 9.40 8.70 -5.81
CA THR A 86 8.55 7.52 -5.61
C THR A 86 8.19 7.39 -4.14
N VAL A 87 7.09 6.70 -3.85
CA VAL A 87 6.70 6.30 -2.50
C VAL A 87 7.21 4.87 -2.29
N PRO A 88 8.35 4.63 -1.63
CA PRO A 88 9.01 3.33 -1.68
C PRO A 88 8.18 2.19 -1.08
N GLY A 89 7.31 2.50 -0.12
CA GLY A 89 6.45 1.54 0.56
C GLY A 89 5.17 1.16 -0.19
N LEU A 90 4.88 1.77 -1.34
CA LEU A 90 3.66 1.52 -2.11
C LEU A 90 3.99 1.22 -3.57
N ALA A 91 3.36 0.20 -4.14
CA ALA A 91 3.32 -0.04 -5.58
C ALA A 91 1.93 0.30 -6.11
N GLU A 92 1.86 0.88 -7.31
CA GLU A 92 0.59 1.01 -8.01
C GLU A 92 0.23 -0.32 -8.64
N ILE A 93 -1.00 -0.77 -8.44
CA ILE A 93 -1.50 -1.99 -9.07
C ILE A 93 -2.79 -1.69 -9.84
N SER A 94 -3.08 -2.52 -10.84
CA SER A 94 -4.35 -2.45 -11.55
C SER A 94 -5.53 -2.88 -10.66
N GLU A 95 -6.75 -2.50 -11.04
CA GLU A 95 -7.97 -2.98 -10.40
C GLU A 95 -8.12 -4.51 -10.47
N ASP A 96 -7.60 -5.13 -11.54
CA ASP A 96 -7.65 -6.58 -11.72
C ASP A 96 -6.74 -7.28 -10.72
N GLU A 97 -5.51 -6.79 -10.56
CA GLU A 97 -4.57 -7.29 -9.56
C GLU A 97 -5.09 -7.07 -8.15
N PHE A 98 -5.64 -5.89 -7.86
CA PHE A 98 -6.29 -5.60 -6.58
C PHE A 98 -7.37 -6.63 -6.26
N ARG A 99 -8.28 -6.91 -7.22
CA ARG A 99 -9.35 -7.91 -7.04
C ARG A 99 -8.81 -9.31 -6.78
N VAL A 100 -7.80 -9.74 -7.53
CA VAL A 100 -7.18 -11.07 -7.36
C VAL A 100 -6.53 -11.19 -5.98
N ARG A 101 -5.72 -10.20 -5.58
CA ARG A 101 -5.05 -10.21 -4.28
C ARG A 101 -6.06 -10.11 -3.13
N LYS A 102 -7.10 -9.29 -3.28
CA LYS A 102 -8.20 -9.18 -2.31
C LYS A 102 -8.87 -10.53 -2.04
N GLN A 103 -9.26 -11.25 -3.10
CA GLN A 103 -9.88 -12.57 -2.96
C GLN A 103 -8.99 -13.59 -2.24
N ARG A 104 -7.67 -13.45 -2.34
CA ARG A 104 -6.73 -14.32 -1.61
C ARG A 104 -6.74 -14.01 -0.12
N ILE A 105 -6.68 -12.72 0.25
CA ILE A 105 -6.78 -12.30 1.66
C ILE A 105 -8.09 -12.77 2.27
N GLU A 106 -9.22 -12.57 1.58
CA GLU A 106 -10.54 -13.03 2.02
C GLU A 106 -10.63 -14.55 2.23
N ARG A 107 -9.75 -15.33 1.58
CA ARG A 107 -9.62 -16.79 1.75
C ARG A 107 -8.58 -17.19 2.79
N GLY A 108 -8.00 -16.24 3.53
CA GLY A 108 -6.93 -16.47 4.50
C GLY A 108 -5.59 -16.83 3.84
N GLN A 109 -5.39 -16.49 2.57
CA GLN A 109 -4.17 -16.76 1.82
C GLN A 109 -3.31 -15.50 1.73
N ARG A 110 -1.99 -15.68 1.63
CA ARG A 110 -1.06 -14.57 1.37
C ARG A 110 -1.31 -13.92 0.01
N PRO A 111 -1.10 -12.60 -0.12
CA PRO A 111 -1.16 -11.92 -1.41
C PRO A 111 -0.02 -12.42 -2.33
N LEU A 112 -0.14 -12.14 -3.62
CA LEU A 112 0.92 -12.36 -4.59
C LEU A 112 1.60 -11.01 -4.85
N PRO A 113 2.94 -10.92 -4.83
CA PRO A 113 3.64 -9.79 -5.44
C PRO A 113 3.45 -9.84 -6.95
#